data_AF-A0A443RYX5-F1
#
_entry.id   AF-A0A443RYX5-F1
#
_cell.length_a   1.000
_cell.length_b   1.000
_cell.length_c   1.000
_cell.angle_alpha   90.00
_cell.angle_beta   90.00
_cell.angle_gamma   90.00
#
_symmetry.space_group_name_H-M   'P 1'
#
loop_
_entity.id
_entity.type
_entity.pdbx_description
1 polymer ?
#
loop_
_entity_poly.entity_id
_entity_poly.type
_entity_poly.pdbx_seq_one_letter_code
_entity_poly.pdbx_strand_id
1 'polypeptide(L)'
;MTVTYSLNVSKARLCGFAKLLGRWKGSIYKLLYREMLIYCGLYYGLSFLYRYGLSDAHRGVFEALVVYCDSFTKLIPLSFVLGFYVSIVVGRWWNQYIAIPWPDKAALLIQAHIHGNDERSRTIRRTLVRYLLILQALTFTAVSTAVRKRFPTEDHLVEAGLMTKDEKAAYDEVPGIHGKWWVPSTWFATLIVKSRKEGRIKDELFVKQILEELTEYRSN
;
A
#
# COMPACT_ATOMS: atom_id res chain seq x y z
N MET A 1 -0.45 -4.88 -7.70
CA MET A 1 0.64 -5.87 -7.90
C MET A 1 1.91 -5.09 -8.22
N THR A 2 3.01 -5.34 -7.50
CA THR A 2 4.31 -4.70 -7.72
C THR A 2 5.04 -5.34 -8.90
N VAL A 3 5.92 -4.58 -9.57
CA VAL A 3 6.71 -5.06 -10.72
C VAL A 3 8.18 -4.77 -10.47
N THR A 4 8.94 -5.81 -10.14
CA THR A 4 10.39 -5.70 -9.91
C THR A 4 11.15 -5.87 -11.23
N TYR A 5 12.02 -4.91 -11.53
CA TYR A 5 12.90 -4.95 -12.71
C TYR A 5 14.35 -4.53 -12.41
N SER A 6 14.71 -4.40 -11.13
CA SER A 6 16.03 -3.92 -10.68
C SER A 6 17.19 -4.70 -11.28
N LEU A 7 17.08 -6.02 -11.39
CA LEU A 7 18.12 -6.86 -12.00
C LEU A 7 18.34 -6.55 -13.49
N ASN A 8 17.27 -6.22 -14.23
CA ASN A 8 17.33 -5.94 -15.67
C ASN A 8 18.06 -4.62 -15.97
N VAL A 9 18.15 -3.73 -14.99
CA VAL A 9 18.84 -2.42 -15.08
C VAL A 9 20.07 -2.35 -14.18
N SER A 10 20.57 -3.48 -13.69
CA SER A 10 21.73 -3.54 -12.78
C SER A 10 23.05 -3.06 -13.42
N LYS A 11 23.18 -3.13 -14.75
CA LYS A 11 24.34 -2.64 -15.51
C LYS A 11 23.89 -1.70 -16.61
N ALA A 12 24.57 -0.57 -16.77
CA ALA A 12 24.39 0.32 -17.91
C ALA A 12 24.93 -0.37 -19.18
N ARG A 13 24.01 -0.83 -20.04
CA ARG A 13 24.32 -1.45 -21.33
C ARG A 13 23.66 -0.65 -22.44
N LEU A 14 24.22 -0.69 -23.65
CA LEU A 14 23.55 -0.20 -24.85
C LEU A 14 22.16 -0.85 -24.96
N CYS A 15 21.12 -0.03 -25.20
CA CYS A 15 19.71 -0.44 -25.24
C CYS A 15 19.16 -1.05 -23.93
N GLY A 16 19.81 -0.84 -22.78
CA GLY A 16 19.33 -1.36 -21.48
C GLY A 16 17.90 -0.92 -21.16
N PHE A 17 17.61 0.38 -21.28
CA PHE A 17 16.26 0.92 -21.07
C PHE A 17 15.30 0.63 -22.23
N ALA A 18 15.78 0.58 -23.47
CA ALA A 18 14.95 0.23 -24.62
C ALA A 18 14.29 -1.16 -24.46
N LYS A 19 14.98 -2.11 -23.81
CA LYS A 19 14.41 -3.42 -23.47
C LYS A 19 13.20 -3.34 -22.53
N LEU A 20 13.07 -2.29 -21.71
CA LEU A 20 11.91 -2.11 -20.82
C LEU A 20 10.64 -1.75 -21.59
N LEU A 21 10.75 -1.13 -22.77
CA LEU A 21 9.61 -0.82 -23.64
C LEU A 21 8.92 -2.10 -24.14
N GLY A 22 9.63 -3.23 -24.25
CA GLY A 22 9.04 -4.51 -24.63
C GLY A 22 8.19 -5.17 -23.53
N ARG A 23 8.11 -4.61 -22.32
CA ARG A 23 7.36 -5.23 -21.21
C ARG A 23 5.88 -4.85 -21.25
N TRP A 24 5.01 -5.82 -20.95
CA TRP A 24 3.57 -5.60 -20.82
C TRP A 24 3.09 -5.41 -19.37
N LYS A 25 3.63 -6.18 -18.43
CA LYS A 25 3.18 -6.15 -17.03
C LYS A 25 3.61 -4.86 -16.35
N GLY A 26 2.65 -4.01 -15.99
CA GLY A 26 2.89 -2.72 -15.33
C GLY A 26 3.53 -1.67 -16.25
N SER A 27 3.40 -1.83 -17.57
CA SER A 27 3.89 -0.84 -18.53
C SER A 27 2.83 0.20 -18.87
N ILE A 28 3.28 1.29 -19.48
CA ILE A 28 2.42 2.38 -19.96
C ILE A 28 1.36 1.89 -20.95
N TYR A 29 1.69 0.89 -21.79
CA TYR A 29 0.75 0.33 -22.77
C TYR A 29 -0.46 -0.30 -22.09
N LYS A 30 -0.24 -1.11 -21.05
CA LYS A 30 -1.32 -1.76 -20.32
C LYS A 30 -2.21 -0.73 -19.59
N LEU A 31 -1.65 0.41 -19.22
CA LEU A 31 -2.39 1.48 -18.55
C LEU A 31 -3.20 2.34 -19.53
N LEU A 32 -2.64 2.67 -20.70
CA LEU A 32 -3.19 3.67 -21.63
C LEU A 32 -3.87 3.09 -22.88
N TYR A 33 -3.86 1.77 -23.11
CA TYR A 33 -4.36 1.24 -24.38
C TYR A 33 -5.82 1.58 -24.66
N ARG A 34 -6.69 1.67 -23.63
CA ARG A 34 -8.10 1.99 -23.82
C ARG A 34 -8.28 3.45 -24.20
N GLU A 35 -7.60 4.34 -23.49
CA GLU A 35 -7.57 5.78 -23.72
C GLU A 35 -6.99 6.09 -25.10
N MET A 36 -5.92 5.39 -25.50
CA MET A 36 -5.31 5.52 -26.81
C MET A 36 -6.26 5.07 -27.93
N LEU A 37 -7.00 3.95 -27.73
CA LEU A 37 -7.99 3.50 -28.71
C LEU A 37 -9.13 4.51 -28.85
N ILE A 38 -9.62 5.08 -27.75
CA ILE A 38 -10.64 6.14 -27.79
C ILE A 38 -10.11 7.37 -28.52
N TYR A 39 -8.89 7.82 -28.19
CA TYR A 39 -8.24 8.96 -28.84
C TYR A 39 -8.09 8.74 -30.35
N CYS A 40 -7.53 7.61 -30.77
CA CYS A 40 -7.40 7.26 -32.18
C CYS A 40 -8.75 7.15 -32.87
N GLY A 41 -9.75 6.55 -32.22
CA GLY A 41 -11.11 6.44 -32.75
C GLY A 41 -11.74 7.81 -33.01
N LEU A 42 -11.64 8.74 -32.06
CA LEU A 42 -12.13 10.11 -32.23
C LEU A 42 -11.34 10.87 -33.30
N TYR A 43 -10.01 10.77 -33.29
CA TYR A 43 -9.15 11.45 -34.25
C TYR A 43 -9.42 10.99 -35.69
N TYR A 44 -9.41 9.67 -35.93
CA TYR A 44 -9.69 9.12 -37.26
C TYR A 44 -11.16 9.28 -37.64
N GLY A 45 -12.09 9.26 -36.68
CA GLY A 45 -13.50 9.58 -36.90
C GLY A 45 -13.70 11.00 -37.42
N LEU A 46 -13.06 11.99 -36.78
CA LEU A 46 -13.05 13.38 -37.26
C LEU A 46 -12.36 13.52 -38.62
N SER A 47 -11.25 12.80 -38.82
CA SER A 47 -10.55 12.79 -40.12
C SER A 47 -11.43 12.24 -41.24
N PHE A 48 -12.17 11.16 -40.97
CA PHE A 48 -13.11 10.56 -41.91
C PHE A 48 -14.28 11.51 -42.20
N LEU A 49 -14.85 12.14 -41.17
CA LEU A 49 -15.92 13.13 -41.31
C LEU A 49 -15.47 14.29 -42.20
N TYR A 50 -14.27 14.84 -41.97
CA TYR A 50 -13.73 15.93 -42.78
C TYR A 50 -13.52 15.52 -44.25
N ARG A 51 -12.92 14.34 -44.49
CA ARG A 51 -12.59 13.88 -45.85
C ARG A 51 -13.81 13.44 -46.66
N TYR A 52 -14.78 12.78 -46.03
CA TYR A 52 -15.88 12.12 -46.76
C TYR A 52 -17.28 12.62 -46.39
N GLY A 53 -17.45 13.26 -45.23
CA GLY A 53 -18.76 13.69 -44.73
C GLY A 53 -19.06 15.19 -44.89
N LEU A 54 -18.05 16.06 -44.86
CA LEU A 54 -18.23 17.51 -44.98
C LEU A 54 -18.23 17.97 -46.44
N SER A 55 -19.17 18.87 -46.77
CA SER A 55 -19.14 19.61 -48.04
C SER A 55 -18.09 20.73 -48.00
N ASP A 56 -17.70 21.23 -49.17
CA ASP A 56 -16.59 22.18 -49.30
C ASP A 56 -16.77 23.47 -48.49
N ALA A 57 -18.00 23.97 -48.37
CA ALA A 57 -18.31 25.13 -47.53
C ALA A 57 -18.05 24.85 -46.03
N HIS A 58 -18.37 23.65 -45.54
CA HIS A 58 -18.19 23.27 -44.14
C HIS A 58 -16.73 22.89 -43.81
N ARG A 59 -15.96 22.45 -44.81
CA ARG A 59 -14.51 22.17 -44.63
C ARG A 59 -13.73 23.42 -44.23
N GLY A 60 -14.02 24.56 -44.86
CA GLY A 60 -13.37 25.83 -44.50
C GLY A 60 -13.64 26.25 -43.04
N VAL A 61 -14.86 26.01 -42.54
CA VAL A 61 -15.20 26.27 -41.12
C VAL A 61 -14.45 25.30 -40.19
N PHE A 62 -14.36 24.02 -40.56
CA PHE A 62 -13.62 23.02 -39.78
C PHE A 62 -12.12 23.35 -39.69
N GLU A 63 -11.52 23.78 -40.79
CA GLU A 63 -10.11 24.21 -40.83
C GLU A 63 -9.86 25.41 -39.91
N ALA A 64 -10.73 26.42 -39.96
CA ALA A 64 -10.66 27.56 -39.05
C ALA A 64 -10.78 27.13 -37.57
N LEU A 65 -11.66 26.17 -37.26
CA LEU A 65 -11.80 25.61 -35.92
C LEU A 65 -10.54 24.89 -35.45
N VAL A 66 -9.90 24.09 -36.32
CA VAL A 66 -8.65 23.39 -35.98
C VAL A 66 -7.54 24.39 -35.64
N VAL A 67 -7.38 25.44 -36.45
CA VAL A 67 -6.40 26.51 -36.17
C VAL A 67 -6.71 27.21 -34.85
N TYR A 68 -8.00 27.50 -34.59
CA TYR A 68 -8.44 28.08 -33.32
C TYR A 68 -8.06 27.17 -32.14
N CYS A 69 -8.35 25.87 -32.19
CA CYS A 69 -8.00 24.93 -31.12
C CYS A 69 -6.48 24.75 -30.92
N ASP A 70 -5.67 24.75 -31.98
CA ASP A 70 -4.21 24.66 -31.87
C ASP A 70 -3.62 25.85 -31.09
N SER A 71 -4.23 27.04 -31.21
CA SER A 71 -3.79 28.22 -30.47
C SER A 71 -3.82 28.01 -28.94
N PHE A 72 -4.84 27.31 -28.42
CA PHE A 72 -4.98 27.01 -26.99
C PHE A 72 -4.01 25.96 -26.46
N THR A 73 -3.55 25.06 -27.33
CA THR A 73 -2.63 23.98 -26.93
C THR A 73 -1.27 24.54 -26.47
N LYS A 74 -0.87 25.71 -27.00
CA LYS A 74 0.41 26.37 -26.68
C LYS A 74 0.36 27.23 -25.41
N LEU A 75 -0.83 27.52 -24.88
CA LEU A 75 -1.02 28.43 -23.74
C LEU A 75 -0.81 27.78 -22.37
N ILE A 76 -0.91 26.45 -22.27
CA ILE A 76 -0.87 25.75 -20.97
C ILE A 76 0.44 24.97 -20.82
N PRO A 77 1.33 25.33 -19.87
CA PRO A 77 2.54 24.57 -19.59
C PRO A 77 2.21 23.29 -18.80
N LEU A 78 1.50 22.35 -19.43
CA LEU A 78 1.05 21.10 -18.81
C LEU A 78 2.21 20.30 -18.20
N SER A 79 3.37 20.31 -18.86
CA SER A 79 4.58 19.62 -18.38
C SER A 79 5.04 20.11 -17.01
N PHE A 80 4.92 21.40 -16.72
CA PHE A 80 5.32 21.98 -15.43
C PHE A 80 4.40 21.46 -14.31
N VAL A 81 3.09 21.63 -14.47
CA VAL A 81 2.09 21.20 -13.48
C VAL A 81 2.16 19.68 -13.27
N LEU A 82 2.31 18.91 -14.34
CA LEU A 82 2.48 17.46 -14.28
C LEU A 82 3.74 17.07 -13.49
N GLY A 83 4.85 17.79 -13.68
CA GLY A 83 6.09 17.56 -12.95
C GLY A 83 5.93 17.72 -11.43
N PHE A 84 5.30 18.80 -10.97
CA PHE A 84 5.04 19.00 -9.53
C PHE A 84 4.09 17.95 -8.98
N TYR A 85 2.99 17.69 -9.70
CA TYR A 85 1.99 16.72 -9.26
C TYR A 85 2.58 15.32 -9.12
N VAL A 86 3.31 14.84 -10.15
CA VAL A 86 3.95 13.53 -10.13
C VAL A 86 4.98 13.44 -9.01
N SER A 87 5.78 14.48 -8.77
CA SER A 87 6.76 14.50 -7.68
C SER A 87 6.10 14.34 -6.31
N ILE A 88 4.98 15.02 -6.06
CA ILE A 88 4.21 14.87 -4.81
C ILE A 88 3.65 13.45 -4.68
N VAL A 89 3.09 12.90 -5.75
CA VAL A 89 2.51 11.55 -5.76
C VAL A 89 3.59 10.50 -5.47
N VAL A 90 4.74 10.56 -6.14
CA VAL A 90 5.87 9.63 -5.92
C VAL A 90 6.41 9.76 -4.50
N GLY A 91 6.56 10.98 -3.98
CA GLY A 91 6.98 11.21 -2.59
C GLY A 91 6.03 10.58 -1.58
N ARG A 92 4.71 10.80 -1.73
CA ARG A 92 3.71 10.18 -0.86
C ARG A 92 3.66 8.66 -1.00
N TRP A 93 3.83 8.14 -2.21
CA TRP A 93 3.88 6.70 -2.46
C TRP A 93 5.05 6.03 -1.72
N TRP A 94 6.24 6.64 -1.78
CA TRP A 94 7.40 6.13 -1.06
C TRP A 94 7.22 6.21 0.45
N ASN A 95 6.69 7.34 0.94
CA ASN A 95 6.39 7.53 2.36
C ASN A 95 5.38 6.48 2.88
N GLN A 96 4.38 6.10 2.08
CA GLN A 96 3.47 5.00 2.45
C GLN A 96 4.17 3.64 2.47
N TYR A 97 5.12 3.39 1.57
CA TYR A 97 5.86 2.13 1.54
C TYR A 97 6.77 1.96 2.77
N ILE A 98 7.49 3.02 3.17
CA ILE A 98 8.36 2.98 4.36
C ILE A 98 7.57 2.95 5.67
N ALA A 99 6.32 3.44 5.67
CA ALA A 99 5.42 3.37 6.80
C ALA A 99 4.77 1.98 6.98
N ILE A 100 5.06 0.99 6.13
CA ILE A 100 4.60 -0.39 6.37
C ILE A 100 5.38 -0.94 7.58
N PRO A 101 4.75 -1.28 8.71
CA PRO A 101 5.48 -1.71 9.90
C PRO A 101 5.97 -3.16 9.76
N TRP A 102 7.25 -3.40 10.05
CA TRP A 102 7.89 -4.72 9.98
C TRP A 102 8.06 -5.31 11.37
N PRO A 103 7.61 -6.55 11.64
CA PRO A 103 7.61 -7.11 12.99
C PRO A 103 9.00 -7.57 13.45
N ASP A 104 10.00 -7.55 12.57
CA ASP A 104 11.33 -8.13 12.74
C ASP A 104 12.03 -7.62 14.01
N LYS A 105 12.10 -6.30 14.19
CA LYS A 105 12.79 -5.68 15.34
C LYS A 105 12.08 -6.00 16.66
N ALA A 106 10.75 -5.90 16.69
CA ALA A 106 9.95 -6.31 17.85
C ALA A 106 10.10 -7.81 18.17
N ALA A 107 10.06 -8.68 17.15
CA ALA A 107 10.20 -10.12 17.32
C ALA A 107 11.56 -10.51 17.89
N LEU A 108 12.64 -9.84 17.45
CA LEU A 108 13.98 -10.02 17.99
C LEU A 108 14.06 -9.65 19.47
N LEU A 109 13.50 -8.50 19.86
CA LEU A 109 13.46 -8.06 21.28
C LEU A 109 12.63 -9.02 22.14
N ILE A 110 11.45 -9.43 21.67
CA ILE A 110 10.59 -10.41 22.35
C ILE A 110 11.35 -11.72 22.58
N GLN A 111 12.08 -12.20 21.57
CA GLN A 111 12.86 -13.43 21.68
C GLN A 111 14.04 -13.29 22.64
N ALA A 112 14.72 -12.14 22.66
CA ALA A 112 15.88 -11.90 23.50
C ALA A 112 15.52 -11.75 24.99
N HIS A 113 14.41 -11.09 25.30
CA HIS A 113 14.10 -10.63 26.65
C HIS A 113 13.03 -11.46 27.39
N ILE A 114 12.25 -12.28 26.68
CA ILE A 114 11.28 -13.19 27.32
C ILE A 114 11.90 -14.57 27.47
N HIS A 115 12.40 -14.82 28.67
CA HIS A 115 13.15 -16.03 28.99
C HIS A 115 12.23 -17.22 29.31
N GLY A 116 12.78 -18.42 29.16
CA GLY A 116 12.10 -19.69 29.45
C GLY A 116 11.90 -20.55 28.20
N ASN A 117 12.17 -21.84 28.36
CA ASN A 117 12.00 -22.88 27.34
C ASN A 117 10.72 -23.71 27.58
N ASP A 118 9.95 -23.36 28.59
CA ASP A 118 8.66 -23.96 28.90
C ASP A 118 7.56 -23.46 27.96
N GLU A 119 6.47 -24.22 27.93
CA GLU A 119 5.32 -23.96 27.07
C GLU A 119 4.72 -22.57 27.30
N ARG A 120 4.70 -22.08 28.55
CA ARG A 120 4.21 -20.76 28.91
C ARG A 120 5.03 -19.65 28.22
N SER A 121 6.34 -19.67 28.36
CA SER A 121 7.22 -18.67 27.71
C SER A 121 7.15 -18.73 26.19
N ARG A 122 7.09 -19.93 25.60
CA ARG A 122 6.86 -20.09 24.16
C ARG A 122 5.53 -19.47 23.72
N THR A 123 4.47 -19.69 24.49
CA THR A 123 3.13 -19.15 24.20
C THR A 123 3.13 -17.62 24.29
N ILE A 124 3.76 -17.04 25.31
CA ILE A 124 3.89 -15.59 25.45
C ILE A 124 4.57 -14.98 24.21
N ARG A 125 5.74 -15.51 23.81
CA ARG A 125 6.48 -15.00 22.64
C ARG A 125 5.65 -15.07 21.35
N ARG A 126 4.96 -16.19 21.12
CA ARG A 126 4.08 -16.36 19.94
C ARG A 126 2.90 -15.41 19.96
N THR A 127 2.24 -15.24 21.11
CA THR A 127 1.08 -14.36 21.25
C THR A 127 1.45 -12.89 21.05
N LEU A 128 2.59 -12.44 21.57
CA LEU A 128 3.06 -11.06 21.37
C LEU A 128 3.32 -10.74 19.89
N VAL A 129 4.06 -11.60 19.19
CA VAL A 129 4.29 -11.43 17.74
C VAL A 129 2.96 -11.47 16.98
N ARG A 130 2.06 -12.38 17.35
CA ARG A 130 0.74 -12.49 16.72
C ARG A 130 -0.12 -11.23 16.94
N TYR A 131 -0.07 -10.60 18.11
CA TYR A 131 -0.77 -9.33 18.35
C TYR A 131 -0.27 -8.19 17.44
N LEU A 132 1.03 -8.14 17.12
CA LEU A 132 1.55 -7.20 16.11
C LEU A 132 0.95 -7.48 14.73
N LEU A 133 0.84 -8.76 14.36
CA LEU A 133 0.24 -9.17 13.07
C LEU A 133 -1.26 -8.90 13.01
N ILE A 134 -2.01 -9.08 14.11
CA ILE A 134 -3.44 -8.71 14.16
C ILE A 134 -3.60 -7.20 14.00
N LEU A 135 -2.81 -6.41 14.74
CA LEU A 135 -2.78 -4.95 14.64
C LEU A 135 -2.56 -4.53 13.17
N GLN A 136 -1.54 -5.08 12.53
CA GLN A 136 -1.22 -4.80 11.13
C GLN A 136 -2.34 -5.23 10.18
N ALA A 137 -2.90 -6.43 10.34
CA ALA A 137 -3.97 -6.94 9.50
C ALA A 137 -5.21 -6.05 9.60
N LEU A 138 -5.65 -5.69 10.81
CA LEU A 138 -6.79 -4.81 11.03
C LEU A 138 -6.57 -3.44 10.38
N THR A 139 -5.40 -2.82 10.58
CA THR A 139 -5.06 -1.54 9.93
C THR A 139 -5.10 -1.66 8.40
N PHE A 140 -4.53 -2.73 7.84
CA PHE A 140 -4.49 -2.93 6.39
C PHE A 140 -5.84 -3.29 5.76
N THR A 141 -6.78 -3.88 6.49
CA THR A 141 -8.15 -4.01 5.98
C THR A 141 -8.82 -2.65 5.78
N ALA A 142 -8.44 -1.63 6.56
CA ALA A 142 -8.99 -0.28 6.40
C ALA A 142 -8.41 0.46 5.19
N VAL A 143 -7.13 0.25 4.86
CA VAL A 143 -6.42 1.05 3.82
C VAL A 143 -6.11 0.31 2.53
N SER A 144 -6.09 -1.03 2.53
CA SER A 144 -5.74 -1.86 1.37
C SER A 144 -6.91 -2.71 0.91
N THR A 145 -7.38 -2.46 -0.32
CA THR A 145 -8.46 -3.23 -0.94
C THR A 145 -8.08 -4.71 -1.14
N ALA A 146 -6.80 -4.99 -1.38
CA ALA A 146 -6.32 -6.37 -1.50
C ALA A 146 -6.41 -7.13 -0.17
N VAL A 147 -6.07 -6.46 0.95
CA VAL A 147 -6.18 -7.05 2.28
C VAL A 147 -7.64 -7.15 2.71
N ARG A 148 -8.47 -6.14 2.46
CA ARG A 148 -9.92 -6.20 2.69
C ARG A 148 -10.60 -7.33 1.93
N LYS A 149 -10.19 -7.62 0.68
CA LYS A 149 -10.70 -8.78 -0.07
C LYS A 149 -10.29 -10.11 0.53
N ARG A 150 -9.13 -10.19 1.16
CA ARG A 150 -8.64 -11.39 1.85
C ARG A 150 -9.28 -11.59 3.23
N PHE A 151 -9.50 -10.50 3.95
CA PHE A 151 -10.14 -10.48 5.26
C PHE A 151 -11.33 -9.50 5.26
N PRO A 152 -12.48 -9.89 4.67
CA PRO A 152 -13.66 -9.02 4.64
C PRO A 152 -14.24 -8.76 6.03
N THR A 153 -14.24 -9.79 6.88
CA THR A 153 -14.73 -9.75 8.27
C THR A 153 -13.65 -10.26 9.23
N GLU A 154 -13.80 -9.95 10.52
CA GLU A 154 -12.93 -10.39 11.60
C GLU A 154 -12.91 -11.92 11.75
N ASP A 155 -13.99 -12.61 11.36
CA ASP A 155 -14.02 -14.08 11.32
C ASP A 155 -12.95 -14.67 10.40
N HIS A 156 -12.64 -14.01 9.28
CA HIS A 156 -11.57 -14.46 8.39
C HIS A 156 -10.18 -14.33 9.02
N LEU A 157 -10.00 -13.44 10.01
CA LEU A 157 -8.77 -13.37 10.80
C LEU A 157 -8.66 -14.56 11.75
N VAL A 158 -9.79 -15.03 12.28
CA VAL A 158 -9.86 -16.23 13.13
C VAL A 158 -9.58 -17.49 12.31
N GLU A 159 -10.23 -17.64 11.17
CA GLU A 159 -10.03 -18.77 10.25
C GLU A 159 -8.58 -18.86 9.74
N ALA A 160 -7.96 -17.71 9.48
CA ALA A 160 -6.55 -17.64 9.09
C ALA A 160 -5.55 -17.91 10.24
N GLY A 161 -6.03 -18.09 11.47
CA GLY A 161 -5.20 -18.33 12.65
C GLY A 161 -4.44 -17.10 13.14
N LEU A 162 -4.82 -15.89 12.70
CA LEU A 162 -4.25 -14.64 13.21
C LEU A 162 -4.87 -14.28 14.57
N MET A 163 -6.18 -14.48 14.73
CA MET A 163 -6.93 -14.19 15.96
C MET A 163 -7.52 -15.48 16.53
N THR A 164 -7.61 -15.63 17.85
CA THR A 164 -8.33 -16.75 18.46
C THR A 164 -9.81 -16.44 18.61
N LYS A 165 -10.66 -17.46 18.85
CA LYS A 165 -12.10 -17.23 19.11
C LYS A 165 -12.32 -16.38 20.35
N ASP A 166 -11.54 -16.61 21.41
CA ASP A 166 -11.64 -15.86 22.67
C ASP A 166 -11.21 -14.41 22.49
N GLU A 167 -10.16 -14.17 21.69
CA GLU A 167 -9.74 -12.81 21.35
C GLU A 167 -10.77 -12.10 20.49
N LYS A 168 -11.43 -12.80 19.57
CA LYS A 168 -12.53 -12.22 18.81
C LYS A 168 -13.68 -11.81 19.73
N ALA A 169 -14.08 -12.68 20.66
CA ALA A 169 -15.10 -12.32 21.64
C ALA A 169 -14.71 -11.08 22.45
N ALA A 170 -13.48 -11.04 22.97
CA ALA A 170 -12.95 -9.87 23.67
C ALA A 170 -12.86 -8.62 22.77
N TYR A 171 -12.54 -8.78 21.49
CA TYR A 171 -12.52 -7.70 20.50
C TYR A 171 -13.91 -7.11 20.29
N ASP A 172 -14.92 -7.96 20.17
CA ASP A 172 -16.32 -7.60 19.91
C ASP A 172 -16.94 -6.87 21.11
N GLU A 173 -16.57 -7.24 22.34
CA GLU A 173 -16.98 -6.58 23.58
C GLU A 173 -16.46 -5.14 23.72
N VAL A 174 -15.33 -4.79 23.07
CA VAL A 174 -14.81 -3.42 23.14
C VAL A 174 -15.79 -2.47 22.43
N PRO A 175 -16.39 -1.51 23.15
CA PRO A 175 -17.28 -0.53 22.54
C PRO A 175 -16.49 0.43 21.65
N GLY A 176 -17.02 0.76 20.48
CA GLY A 176 -16.38 1.71 19.59
C GLY A 176 -17.18 1.94 18.32
N ILE A 177 -17.38 3.21 17.97
CA ILE A 177 -18.03 3.64 16.71
C ILE A 177 -17.01 3.64 15.57
N HIS A 178 -15.71 3.78 15.90
CA HIS A 178 -14.60 3.77 14.96
C HIS A 178 -13.90 2.40 14.95
N GLY A 179 -13.06 2.17 13.94
CA GLY A 179 -12.34 0.90 13.84
C GLY A 179 -11.43 0.66 15.06
N LYS A 180 -11.44 -0.59 15.53
CA LYS A 180 -10.80 -1.03 16.77
C LYS A 180 -9.40 -1.62 16.52
N TRP A 181 -8.69 -1.18 15.47
CA TRP A 181 -7.35 -1.68 15.13
C TRP A 181 -6.32 -1.48 16.24
N TRP A 182 -6.55 -0.53 17.15
CA TRP A 182 -5.67 -0.28 18.29
C TRP A 182 -5.73 -1.33 19.41
N VAL A 183 -6.78 -2.16 19.46
CA VAL A 183 -7.02 -3.11 20.56
C VAL A 183 -5.89 -4.13 20.75
N PRO A 184 -5.32 -4.76 19.70
CA PRO A 184 -4.20 -5.69 19.89
C PRO A 184 -2.95 -5.03 20.49
N SER A 185 -2.74 -3.73 20.28
CA SER A 185 -1.61 -3.01 20.89
C SER A 185 -1.77 -2.87 22.41
N THR A 186 -2.99 -2.72 22.91
CA THR A 186 -3.24 -2.68 24.36
C THR A 186 -3.07 -4.07 24.97
N TRP A 187 -3.58 -5.12 24.31
CA TRP A 187 -3.35 -6.50 24.72
C TRP A 187 -1.86 -6.87 24.76
N PHE A 188 -1.09 -6.42 23.78
CA PHE A 188 0.36 -6.57 23.78
C PHE A 188 0.99 -5.94 25.01
N ALA A 189 0.70 -4.66 25.29
CA ALA A 189 1.26 -3.96 26.44
C ALA A 189 0.87 -4.64 27.77
N THR A 190 -0.40 -5.05 27.91
CA THR A 190 -0.87 -5.78 29.10
C THR A 190 -0.18 -7.13 29.28
N LEU A 191 0.06 -7.87 28.18
CA LEU A 191 0.77 -9.15 28.23
C LEU A 191 2.25 -8.98 28.61
N ILE A 192 2.91 -7.90 28.16
CA ILE A 192 4.29 -7.58 28.59
C ILE A 192 4.33 -7.29 30.09
N VAL A 193 3.44 -6.45 30.62
CA VAL A 193 3.37 -6.14 32.06
C VAL A 193 3.09 -7.41 32.87
N LYS A 194 2.18 -8.27 32.40
CA LYS A 194 1.89 -9.55 33.04
C LYS A 194 3.12 -10.47 33.03
N SER A 195 3.82 -10.56 31.91
CA SER A 195 5.04 -11.38 31.77
C SER A 195 6.16 -10.91 32.71
N ARG A 196 6.27 -9.61 32.96
CA ARG A 196 7.19 -9.05 33.96
C ARG A 196 6.82 -9.46 35.38
N LYS A 197 5.53 -9.40 35.73
CA LYS A 197 5.01 -9.86 37.05
C LYS A 197 5.21 -11.37 37.24
N GLU A 198 5.10 -12.16 36.17
CA GLU A 198 5.41 -13.60 36.15
C GLU A 198 6.92 -13.91 36.20
N GLY A 199 7.80 -12.90 36.30
CA GLY A 199 9.25 -13.09 36.35
C GLY A 199 9.90 -13.56 35.03
N ARG A 200 9.16 -13.50 33.92
CA ARG A 200 9.65 -13.93 32.59
C ARG A 200 10.56 -12.91 31.92
N ILE A 201 10.43 -11.65 32.31
CA ILE A 201 11.29 -10.55 31.93
C ILE A 201 12.06 -10.13 33.19
N LYS A 202 13.39 -10.16 33.14
CA LYS A 202 14.25 -9.95 34.32
C LYS A 202 14.35 -8.48 34.72
N ASP A 203 14.45 -7.60 33.74
CA ASP A 203 14.74 -6.17 33.93
C ASP A 203 13.59 -5.31 33.39
N GLU A 204 13.31 -4.19 34.05
CA GLU A 204 12.37 -3.17 33.60
C GLU A 204 12.87 -2.45 32.34
N LEU A 205 14.19 -2.35 32.17
CA LEU A 205 14.79 -1.80 30.95
C LEU A 205 14.32 -2.57 29.69
N PHE A 206 14.23 -3.90 29.78
CA PHE A 206 13.77 -4.72 28.66
C PHE A 206 12.27 -4.55 28.38
N VAL A 207 11.47 -4.31 29.42
CA VAL A 207 10.05 -3.96 29.26
C VAL A 207 9.92 -2.65 28.49
N LYS A 208 10.68 -1.63 28.89
CA LYS A 208 10.71 -0.33 28.21
C LYS A 208 11.10 -0.48 26.74
N GLN A 209 12.19 -1.18 26.44
CA GLN A 209 12.66 -1.38 25.06
C GLN A 209 11.61 -2.04 24.16
N ILE A 210 10.91 -3.07 24.66
CA ILE A 210 9.85 -3.74 23.90
C ILE A 210 8.65 -2.80 23.67
N LEU A 211 8.28 -1.99 24.65
CA LEU A 211 7.14 -1.06 24.53
C LEU A 211 7.45 0.15 23.65
N GLU A 212 8.70 0.65 23.67
CA GLU A 212 9.18 1.66 22.73
C GLU A 212 9.09 1.13 21.29
N GLU A 213 9.52 -0.11 21.06
CA GLU A 213 9.42 -0.75 19.76
C GLU A 213 7.97 -0.96 19.30
N LEU A 214 7.06 -1.34 20.21
CA LEU A 214 5.63 -1.38 19.89
C LEU A 214 5.09 -0.01 19.46
N THR A 215 5.55 1.06 20.11
CA THR A 215 5.12 2.42 19.81
C THR A 215 5.63 2.87 18.44
N GLU A 216 6.89 2.56 18.11
CA GLU A 216 7.47 2.76 16.78
C GLU A 216 6.70 1.97 15.71
N TYR A 217 6.44 0.68 15.95
CA TYR A 217 5.65 -0.18 15.08
C TYR A 217 4.25 0.37 14.81
N ARG A 218 3.59 0.96 15.82
CA ARG A 218 2.26 1.56 15.70
C ARG A 218 2.29 2.93 15.00
N SER A 219 3.39 3.67 15.12
CA SER A 219 3.52 5.00 14.54
C SER A 219 3.69 4.99 13.03
N ASN A 220 4.19 3.87 12.50
CA ASN A 220 4.27 3.53 11.09
C ASN A 220 2.90 3.08 10.56
#